data_AF-A0A453S4E6-F1
#
_entry.id   AF-A0A453S4E6-F1
#
_cell.length_a   1.000
_cell.length_b   1.000
_cell.length_c   1.000
_cell.angle_alpha   90.00
_cell.angle_beta   90.00
_cell.angle_gamma   90.00
#
_symmetry.space_group_name_H-M   'P 1'
#
loop_
_entity.id
_entity.type
_entity.pdbx_description
1 polymer ?
#
loop_
_entity_poly.entity_id
_entity_poly.type
_entity_poly.pdbx_seq_one_letter_code
_entity_poly.pdbx_strand_id
1 'polypeptide(L)'
;MQCTMHSIPASAVDPDGVVPGQPQQLLPGPFDESFRSTNASSRFSMADFSSSRFSSSRFSDVSGGLRREEEDGEAKERPLVLRNKVPRWHEQLQCWCLNFRGRVTVASVKNFQLTAAAPQVAAAASDHEKVILQFGKVTKDMFTMDYRYPLSAFQAFAICLTSFDTKLACE
;
A
#
# COMPACT_ATOMS: atom_id res chain seq x y z
N MET A 1 -8.93 -0.49 10.11
CA MET A 1 -8.23 0.12 8.97
C MET A 1 -8.78 -0.49 7.68
N GLN A 2 -9.17 0.35 6.72
CA GLN A 2 -9.51 -0.04 5.35
C GLN A 2 -8.67 0.86 4.43
N CYS A 3 -7.91 0.25 3.53
CA CYS A 3 -7.09 0.95 2.56
C CYS A 3 -7.68 0.71 1.17
N THR A 4 -7.80 1.76 0.38
CA THR A 4 -8.30 1.72 -0.99
C THR A 4 -7.30 2.42 -1.87
N MET A 5 -6.73 1.69 -2.82
CA MET A 5 -5.74 2.21 -3.76
C MET A 5 -6.28 2.16 -5.18
N HIS A 6 -6.27 3.30 -5.83
CA HIS A 6 -6.62 3.44 -7.23
C HIS A 6 -5.35 3.39 -8.08
N SER A 7 -5.45 2.79 -9.26
CA SER A 7 -4.39 2.92 -10.25
C SER A 7 -4.33 4.37 -10.74
N ILE A 8 -3.11 4.87 -10.93
CA ILE A 8 -2.90 6.17 -11.58
C ILE A 8 -3.25 5.98 -13.06
N PRO A 9 -4.21 6.74 -13.61
CA PRO A 9 -4.59 6.59 -15.01
C PRO A 9 -3.42 6.97 -15.92
N ALA A 10 -3.31 6.33 -17.09
CA ALA A 10 -2.26 6.66 -18.05
C ALA A 10 -2.34 8.13 -18.51
N SER A 11 -3.55 8.70 -18.53
CA SER A 11 -3.74 10.11 -18.86
C SER A 11 -3.08 11.08 -17.88
N ALA A 12 -2.69 10.63 -16.68
CA ALA A 12 -2.04 11.50 -15.69
C ALA A 12 -0.56 11.79 -16.01
N VAL A 13 0.05 11.08 -16.97
CA VAL A 13 1.42 11.38 -17.43
C VAL A 13 1.46 12.20 -18.72
N ASP A 14 0.31 12.52 -19.31
CA ASP A 14 0.23 13.40 -20.47
C ASP A 14 0.56 14.85 -20.06
N PRO A 15 1.03 15.72 -20.99
CA PRO A 15 1.42 17.10 -20.68
C PRO A 15 0.32 17.94 -20.00
N ASP A 16 -0.94 17.66 -20.32
CA ASP A 16 -2.14 18.28 -19.73
C ASP A 16 -2.88 17.32 -18.77
N GLY A 17 -2.20 16.24 -18.36
CA GLY A 17 -2.73 15.19 -17.52
C GLY A 17 -2.93 15.64 -16.08
N VAL A 18 -4.10 15.34 -15.52
CA VAL A 18 -4.42 15.62 -14.11
C VAL A 18 -4.52 14.31 -13.33
N VAL A 19 -3.87 14.24 -12.17
CA VAL A 19 -4.02 13.11 -11.25
C VAL A 19 -5.37 13.24 -10.53
N PRO A 20 -6.25 12.21 -10.57
CA PRO A 20 -7.48 12.23 -9.81
C PRO A 20 -7.22 12.43 -8.31
N GLY A 21 -7.91 13.39 -7.68
CA GLY A 21 -7.75 13.69 -6.25
C GLY A 21 -6.69 14.74 -5.90
N GLN A 22 -6.11 15.43 -6.89
CA GLN A 22 -5.25 16.57 -6.63
C GLN A 22 -6.05 17.69 -5.91
N PRO A 23 -5.59 18.17 -4.74
CA PRO A 23 -6.23 19.32 -4.09
C PRO A 23 -6.09 20.55 -5.01
N GLN A 24 -7.22 21.19 -5.34
CA GLN A 24 -7.33 22.24 -6.37
C GLN A 24 -6.59 23.56 -6.05
N GLN A 25 -5.79 23.64 -4.98
CA GLN A 25 -5.18 24.88 -4.50
C GLN A 25 -3.73 24.72 -4.03
N LEU A 26 -2.87 24.13 -4.86
CA LEU A 26 -1.44 24.46 -4.78
C LEU A 26 -1.15 25.48 -5.88
N LEU A 27 -1.25 26.76 -5.52
CA LEU A 27 -0.72 27.85 -6.33
C LEU A 27 0.74 27.52 -6.70
N PRO A 28 1.18 27.77 -7.95
CA PRO A 28 2.57 27.57 -8.32
C PRO A 28 3.42 28.60 -7.57
N GLY A 29 3.98 28.20 -6.43
CA GLY A 29 5.10 28.91 -5.83
C GLY A 29 6.31 28.82 -6.76
N PRO A 30 7.18 29.85 -6.83
CA PRO A 30 8.36 29.82 -7.69
C PRO A 30 9.22 28.61 -7.30
N PHE A 31 9.28 27.64 -8.21
CA PHE A 31 10.03 26.39 -8.07
C PHE A 31 11.49 26.68 -8.43
N ASP A 32 12.16 27.54 -7.68
CA ASP A 32 13.56 27.86 -7.96
C ASP A 32 14.30 28.26 -6.69
N GLU A 33 14.39 27.32 -5.74
CA GLU A 33 15.50 27.16 -4.78
C GLU A 33 15.09 26.22 -3.63
N SER A 34 15.09 24.89 -3.85
CA SER A 34 15.18 23.96 -2.71
C SER A 34 15.71 22.57 -3.07
N PHE A 35 16.76 22.49 -3.89
CA PHE A 35 17.69 21.34 -3.84
C PHE A 35 19.10 21.82 -4.19
N ARG A 36 19.66 22.76 -3.41
CA ARG A 36 21.10 22.99 -3.42
C ARG A 36 21.78 21.91 -2.58
N SER A 37 22.44 21.01 -3.30
CA SER A 37 23.72 20.39 -2.96
C SER A 37 23.84 19.60 -1.65
N THR A 38 23.75 18.28 -1.77
CA THR A 38 24.75 17.39 -1.15
C THR A 38 25.45 16.63 -2.27
N ASN A 39 26.60 17.15 -2.69
CA ASN A 39 27.53 16.43 -3.54
C ASN A 39 28.10 15.25 -2.75
N ALA A 40 27.60 14.05 -3.02
CA ALA A 40 28.37 12.82 -2.84
C ALA A 40 28.50 12.19 -4.23
N SER A 41 29.71 12.23 -4.74
CA SER A 41 30.09 11.73 -6.05
C SER A 41 29.77 10.24 -6.20
N SER A 42 28.78 9.92 -7.02
CA SER A 42 28.74 8.67 -7.76
C SER A 42 28.41 9.01 -9.21
N ARG A 43 29.37 8.70 -10.10
CA ARG A 43 29.17 8.79 -11.54
C ARG A 43 28.22 7.66 -11.93
N PHE A 44 26.95 7.96 -12.12
CA PHE A 44 26.05 7.09 -12.87
C PHE A 44 25.83 7.75 -14.23
N SER A 45 26.35 7.09 -15.26
CA SER A 45 26.18 7.49 -16.65
C SER A 45 24.69 7.52 -17.01
N MET A 46 24.25 8.65 -17.54
CA MET A 46 22.94 8.80 -18.18
C MET A 46 23.03 8.12 -19.54
N ALA A 47 22.72 6.83 -19.59
CA ALA A 47 22.53 6.10 -20.85
C ALA A 47 21.03 5.91 -21.07
N ASP A 48 20.54 6.53 -22.13
CA ASP A 48 19.34 6.24 -22.91
C ASP A 48 18.18 5.53 -22.18
N PHE A 49 17.26 6.33 -21.66
CA PHE A 49 15.96 5.87 -21.16
C PHE A 49 15.04 5.46 -22.33
N SER A 50 15.37 4.35 -22.99
CA SER A 50 14.39 3.66 -23.84
C SER A 50 13.36 3.00 -22.93
N SER A 51 12.19 3.64 -22.80
CA SER A 51 10.86 3.06 -22.57
C SER A 51 10.75 1.74 -21.76
N SER A 52 11.48 1.58 -20.66
CA SER A 52 11.05 0.64 -19.62
C SER A 52 9.96 1.36 -18.85
N ARG A 53 8.72 1.07 -19.27
CA ARG A 53 7.49 1.57 -18.67
C ARG A 53 7.69 1.48 -17.16
N PHE A 54 7.69 2.63 -16.48
CA PHE A 54 7.41 2.70 -15.05
C PHE A 54 5.97 2.19 -14.93
N SER A 55 5.83 0.87 -14.97
CA SER A 55 4.57 0.18 -14.91
C SER A 55 4.19 0.28 -13.45
N SER A 56 3.69 1.47 -13.10
CA SER A 56 2.86 1.71 -11.93
C SER A 56 1.94 0.51 -11.89
N SER A 57 2.14 -0.33 -10.88
CA SER A 57 1.59 -1.68 -10.79
C SER A 57 0.09 -1.60 -10.98
N ARG A 58 -0.37 -1.80 -12.22
CA ARG A 58 -1.78 -1.74 -12.56
C ARG A 58 -2.44 -2.85 -11.76
N PHE A 59 -3.23 -2.44 -10.78
CA PHE A 59 -3.92 -3.37 -9.90
C PHE A 59 -5.04 -4.12 -10.65
N SER A 60 -5.27 -3.79 -11.92
CA SER A 60 -6.16 -4.51 -12.85
C SER A 60 -6.02 -6.04 -12.76
N ASP A 61 -4.80 -6.56 -12.62
CA ASP A 61 -4.55 -8.00 -12.67
C ASP A 61 -4.95 -8.72 -11.36
N VAL A 62 -4.98 -8.00 -10.23
CA VAL A 62 -5.43 -8.57 -8.94
C VAL A 62 -6.94 -8.74 -8.89
N SER A 63 -7.68 -7.95 -9.66
CA SER A 63 -9.15 -7.97 -9.75
C SER A 63 -9.68 -8.76 -10.95
N GLY A 64 -8.79 -9.27 -11.81
CA GLY A 64 -9.09 -9.71 -13.18
C GLY A 64 -9.08 -11.23 -13.43
N GLY A 65 -9.24 -12.07 -12.40
CA GLY A 65 -9.26 -13.53 -12.56
C GLY A 65 -10.68 -14.13 -12.56
N LEU A 66 -11.23 -14.38 -13.76
CA LEU A 66 -12.39 -15.24 -14.12
C LEU A 66 -13.78 -14.57 -14.37
N ARG A 67 -13.97 -14.15 -15.64
CA ARG A 67 -15.15 -14.07 -16.54
C ARG A 67 -16.58 -13.88 -16.00
N ARG A 68 -17.27 -12.85 -16.53
CA ARG A 68 -18.62 -12.97 -17.10
C ARG A 68 -18.72 -12.05 -18.32
N GLU A 69 -19.08 -12.62 -19.46
CA GLU A 69 -19.44 -11.90 -20.69
C GLU A 69 -20.73 -11.13 -20.40
N GLU A 70 -20.66 -9.83 -20.14
CA GLU A 70 -21.78 -8.91 -20.28
C GLU A 70 -21.27 -7.62 -20.93
N GLU A 71 -22.07 -7.14 -21.87
CA GLU A 71 -21.80 -6.16 -22.91
C GLU A 71 -21.48 -4.74 -22.40
N ASP A 72 -20.72 -4.03 -23.25
CA ASP A 72 -20.71 -2.59 -23.46
C ASP A 72 -20.45 -1.64 -22.25
N GLY A 73 -19.32 -0.93 -22.31
CA GLY A 73 -19.04 0.22 -21.44
C GLY A 73 -17.72 0.12 -20.67
N GLU A 74 -16.73 0.90 -21.11
CA GLU A 74 -15.58 1.44 -20.35
C GLU A 74 -15.06 0.58 -19.18
N ALA A 75 -13.96 -0.15 -19.39
CA ALA A 75 -13.28 -0.95 -18.36
C ALA A 75 -12.79 -0.07 -17.20
N LYS A 76 -13.68 0.27 -16.26
CA LYS A 76 -13.35 0.98 -15.02
C LYS A 76 -12.49 0.06 -14.15
N GLU A 77 -11.20 0.37 -14.11
CA GLU A 77 -10.21 -0.34 -13.31
C GLU A 77 -10.66 -0.33 -11.83
N ARG A 78 -10.97 -1.51 -11.28
CA ARG A 78 -11.44 -1.64 -9.90
C ARG A 78 -10.28 -1.39 -8.93
N PRO A 79 -10.46 -0.58 -7.87
CA PRO A 79 -9.40 -0.30 -6.93
C PRO A 79 -9.04 -1.53 -6.10
N LEU A 80 -7.77 -1.60 -5.68
CA LEU A 80 -7.33 -2.57 -4.70
C LEU A 80 -7.86 -2.16 -3.32
N VAL A 81 -8.76 -2.96 -2.78
CA VAL A 81 -9.31 -2.76 -1.44
C VAL A 81 -8.67 -3.74 -0.47
N LEU A 82 -7.95 -3.22 0.52
CA LEU A 82 -7.36 -3.98 1.62
C LEU A 82 -8.11 -3.69 2.91
N ARG A 83 -8.39 -4.73 3.71
CA ARG A 83 -9.09 -4.63 4.99
C ARG A 83 -8.26 -5.24 6.09
N ASN A 84 -8.36 -4.66 7.28
CA ASN A 84 -7.79 -5.26 8.48
C ASN A 84 -8.41 -6.64 8.73
N LYS A 85 -7.55 -7.62 8.97
CA LYS A 85 -7.96 -8.97 9.34
C LYS A 85 -8.60 -8.94 10.72
N VAL A 86 -9.71 -9.68 10.86
CA VAL A 86 -10.40 -9.84 12.13
C VAL A 86 -9.53 -10.69 13.07
N PRO A 87 -9.30 -10.25 14.33
CA PRO A 87 -8.52 -11.04 15.28
C PRO A 87 -9.25 -12.34 15.62
N ARG A 88 -8.48 -13.37 15.95
CA ARG A 88 -9.01 -14.65 16.42
C ARG A 88 -8.94 -14.69 17.94
N TRP A 89 -9.93 -15.32 18.56
CA TRP A 89 -9.87 -15.65 19.98
C TRP A 89 -8.76 -16.68 20.24
N HIS A 90 -7.90 -16.39 21.21
CA HIS A 90 -6.83 -17.28 21.63
C HIS A 90 -7.10 -17.80 23.03
N GLU A 91 -7.63 -19.03 23.13
CA GLU A 91 -8.09 -19.61 24.41
C GLU A 91 -7.05 -19.57 25.52
N GLN A 92 -5.79 -19.95 25.27
CA GLN A 92 -4.78 -19.98 26.35
C GLN A 92 -4.39 -18.60 26.87
N LEU A 93 -4.54 -17.56 26.05
CA LEU A 93 -4.18 -16.19 26.40
C LEU A 93 -5.42 -15.36 26.78
N GLN A 94 -6.61 -15.93 26.63
CA GLN A 94 -7.91 -15.29 26.84
C GLN A 94 -8.00 -13.88 26.22
N CYS A 95 -7.52 -13.76 24.97
CA CYS A 95 -7.50 -12.47 24.27
C CYS A 95 -7.76 -12.63 22.77
N TRP A 96 -8.23 -11.54 22.15
CA TRP A 96 -8.35 -11.41 20.70
C TRP A 96 -7.00 -11.01 20.12
N CYS A 97 -6.39 -11.88 19.33
CA CYS A 97 -5.08 -11.60 18.73
C CYS A 97 -4.99 -12.04 17.27
N LEU A 98 -4.01 -11.47 16.58
CA LEU A 98 -3.61 -11.90 15.25
C LEU A 98 -2.34 -12.75 15.39
N ASN A 99 -2.20 -13.76 14.52
CA ASN A 99 -1.01 -14.59 14.50
C ASN A 99 0.07 -13.95 13.61
N PHE A 100 1.06 -13.33 14.26
CA PHE A 100 2.22 -12.69 13.63
C PHE A 100 3.44 -13.61 13.50
N ARG A 101 3.34 -14.90 13.88
CA ARG A 101 4.42 -15.90 13.75
C ARG A 101 5.77 -15.46 14.33
N GLY A 102 5.74 -14.79 15.48
CA GLY A 102 6.93 -14.27 16.15
C GLY A 102 7.53 -13.00 15.54
N ARG A 103 6.96 -12.45 14.46
CA ARG A 103 7.40 -11.15 13.89
C ARG A 103 7.05 -9.98 14.81
N VAL A 104 5.95 -10.10 15.55
CA VAL A 104 5.46 -9.09 16.49
C VAL A 104 5.48 -9.69 17.89
N THR A 105 6.14 -8.99 18.81
CA THR A 105 6.40 -9.48 20.17
C THR A 105 5.81 -8.56 21.25
N VAL A 106 5.47 -7.32 20.90
CA VAL A 106 4.95 -6.33 21.84
C VAL A 106 3.52 -5.97 21.45
N ALA A 107 2.60 -6.02 22.43
CA ALA A 107 1.23 -5.60 22.23
C ALA A 107 1.16 -4.10 21.88
N SER A 108 0.40 -3.77 20.84
CA SER A 108 0.22 -2.39 20.38
C SER A 108 -1.03 -2.28 19.51
N VAL A 109 -1.70 -1.13 19.57
CA VAL A 109 -2.77 -0.77 18.62
C VAL A 109 -2.28 -0.62 17.18
N LYS A 110 -0.96 -0.58 16.98
CA LYS A 110 -0.31 -0.55 15.67
C LYS A 110 -0.09 -1.94 15.07
N ASN A 111 -0.45 -3.01 15.78
CA ASN A 111 -0.29 -4.38 15.28
C ASN A 111 -1.49 -4.72 14.39
N PHE A 112 -1.28 -4.88 13.08
CA PHE A 112 -2.35 -5.20 12.14
C PHE A 112 -1.87 -6.08 10.98
N GLN A 113 -2.83 -6.76 10.36
CA GLN A 113 -2.64 -7.51 9.12
C GLN A 113 -3.70 -7.05 8.12
N LEU A 114 -3.30 -6.70 6.90
CA LEU A 114 -4.22 -6.38 5.81
C LEU A 114 -4.33 -7.52 4.81
N THR A 115 -5.56 -7.83 4.42
CA THR A 115 -5.91 -8.81 3.39
C THR A 115 -6.75 -8.16 2.30
N ALA A 116 -6.73 -8.68 1.08
CA ALA A 116 -7.62 -8.22 0.02
C ALA A 116 -9.10 -8.45 0.39
N ALA A 117 -9.97 -7.49 0.05
CA ALA A 117 -11.40 -7.59 0.32
C ALA A 117 -12.15 -8.46 -0.70
N ALA A 118 -11.61 -8.61 -1.92
CA ALA A 118 -12.19 -9.44 -2.97
C ALA A 118 -11.58 -10.86 -2.93
N PRO A 119 -12.38 -11.91 -3.19
CA PRO A 119 -11.90 -13.29 -3.22
C PRO A 119 -11.13 -13.55 -4.52
N GLN A 120 -9.82 -13.30 -4.55
CA GLN A 120 -8.97 -13.78 -5.64
C GLN A 120 -8.63 -15.28 -5.43
N VAL A 121 -9.24 -16.13 -6.26
CA VAL A 121 -8.77 -17.40 -6.91
C VAL A 121 -7.92 -18.44 -6.15
N ALA A 122 -7.74 -18.35 -4.83
CA ALA A 122 -7.07 -19.42 -4.07
C ALA A 122 -7.91 -19.82 -2.86
N ALA A 123 -8.99 -20.56 -3.13
CA ALA A 123 -9.74 -21.29 -2.10
C ALA A 123 -8.87 -22.31 -1.33
N ALA A 124 -7.65 -22.60 -1.81
CA ALA A 124 -6.68 -23.48 -1.18
C ALA A 124 -5.53 -22.77 -0.43
N ALA A 125 -5.44 -21.43 -0.50
CA ALA A 125 -4.37 -20.70 0.17
C ALA A 125 -4.65 -20.59 1.68
N SER A 126 -3.64 -20.90 2.50
CA SER A 126 -3.75 -20.77 3.95
C SER A 126 -4.14 -19.35 4.35
N ASP A 127 -4.80 -19.18 5.50
CA ASP A 127 -5.24 -17.88 6.02
C ASP A 127 -4.09 -16.85 6.21
N HIS A 128 -2.85 -17.32 6.16
CA HIS A 128 -1.63 -16.50 6.18
C HIS A 128 -1.16 -16.07 4.80
N GLU A 129 -1.36 -16.90 3.80
CA GLU A 129 -0.96 -16.60 2.42
C GLU A 129 -1.77 -15.45 1.83
N LYS A 130 -2.94 -15.16 2.43
CA LYS A 130 -3.81 -14.03 2.10
C LYS A 130 -3.38 -12.70 2.71
N VAL A 131 -2.40 -12.69 3.63
CA VAL A 131 -1.90 -11.45 4.26
C VAL A 131 -0.97 -10.72 3.29
N ILE A 132 -1.38 -9.53 2.87
CA ILE A 132 -0.66 -8.68 1.91
C ILE A 132 0.27 -7.70 2.63
N LEU A 133 -0.13 -7.18 3.79
CA LEU A 133 0.69 -6.32 4.64
C LEU A 133 0.56 -6.76 6.09
N GLN A 134 1.68 -6.97 6.77
CA GLN A 134 1.75 -7.21 8.20
C GLN A 134 2.65 -6.16 8.83
N PHE A 135 2.12 -5.47 9.84
CA PHE A 135 2.85 -4.47 10.60
C PHE A 135 2.66 -4.70 12.10
N GLY A 136 3.72 -4.49 12.88
CA GLY A 136 3.59 -4.52 14.33
C GLY A 136 4.88 -4.28 15.10
N LYS A 137 4.72 -4.09 16.40
CA LYS A 137 5.76 -3.65 17.34
C LYS A 137 6.62 -4.81 17.85
N VAL A 138 7.93 -4.58 17.88
CA VAL A 138 8.92 -5.55 18.40
C VAL A 138 9.63 -5.02 19.65
N THR A 139 9.97 -3.74 19.67
CA THR A 139 10.54 -3.05 20.83
C THR A 139 9.98 -1.62 20.91
N LYS A 140 10.45 -0.81 21.86
CA LYS A 140 9.91 0.54 22.12
C LYS A 140 9.73 1.37 20.84
N ASP A 141 10.75 1.41 19.99
CA ASP A 141 10.85 2.25 18.81
C ASP A 141 11.16 1.43 17.53
N MET A 142 10.88 0.13 17.57
CA MET A 142 11.15 -0.78 16.45
C MET A 142 9.91 -1.58 16.06
N PHE A 143 9.64 -1.61 14.77
CA PHE A 143 8.50 -2.28 14.17
C PHE A 143 8.96 -3.16 13.00
N THR A 144 8.25 -4.25 12.76
CA THR A 144 8.43 -5.08 11.57
C THR A 144 7.36 -4.75 10.54
N MET A 145 7.76 -4.71 9.28
CA MET A 145 6.86 -4.54 8.14
C MET A 145 7.15 -5.63 7.11
N ASP A 146 6.20 -6.54 6.93
CA ASP A 146 6.24 -7.57 5.89
C ASP A 146 5.17 -7.23 4.84
N TYR A 147 5.54 -7.12 3.57
CA TYR A 147 4.62 -6.82 2.49
C TYR A 147 4.76 -7.81 1.34
N ARG A 148 3.68 -8.01 0.58
CA ARG A 148 3.65 -8.86 -0.61
C ARG A 148 3.04 -8.12 -1.78
N TYR A 149 3.26 -8.65 -2.98
CA TYR A 149 2.52 -8.23 -4.16
C TYR A 149 1.00 -8.21 -3.84
N PRO A 150 0.26 -7.19 -4.28
CA PRO A 150 0.65 -6.15 -5.24
C PRO A 150 1.25 -4.86 -4.64
N LEU A 151 1.58 -4.84 -3.34
CA LEU A 151 2.18 -3.64 -2.74
C LEU A 151 3.66 -3.51 -3.09
N SER A 152 4.06 -2.28 -3.42
CA SER A 152 5.46 -1.85 -3.33
C SER A 152 5.85 -1.53 -1.88
N ALA A 153 7.16 -1.53 -1.60
CA ALA A 153 7.70 -1.11 -0.29
C ALA A 153 7.22 0.30 0.10
N PHE A 154 7.17 1.22 -0.87
CA PHE A 154 6.75 2.60 -0.64
C PHE A 154 5.27 2.69 -0.23
N GLN A 155 4.38 2.01 -0.95
CA GLN A 155 2.95 1.97 -0.60
C GLN A 155 2.72 1.32 0.76
N ALA A 156 3.38 0.19 1.02
CA ALA A 156 3.30 -0.49 2.32
C ALA A 156 3.77 0.43 3.46
N PHE A 157 4.90 1.11 3.28
CA PHE A 157 5.44 2.03 4.26
C PHE A 157 4.51 3.23 4.51
N ALA A 158 3.98 3.84 3.45
CA ALA A 158 3.03 4.94 3.56
C ALA A 158 1.78 4.52 4.36
N ILE A 159 1.22 3.33 4.09
CA ILE A 159 0.09 2.78 4.86
C ILE A 159 0.48 2.63 6.34
N CYS A 160 1.64 2.06 6.65
CA CYS A 160 2.11 1.89 8.03
C CYS A 160 2.27 3.22 8.77
N LEU A 161 2.75 4.27 8.11
CA LEU A 161 2.85 5.60 8.71
C LEU A 161 1.49 6.15 9.14
N THR A 162 0.42 5.89 8.39
CA THR A 162 -0.94 6.30 8.81
C THR A 162 -1.37 5.67 10.14
N SER A 163 -0.80 4.52 10.50
CA SER A 163 -1.10 3.90 11.79
C SER A 163 -0.56 4.72 12.96
N PHE A 164 0.50 5.52 12.78
CA PHE A 164 1.14 6.29 13.85
C PHE A 164 0.38 7.54 14.30
N ASP A 165 -0.87 7.69 13.85
CA ASP A 165 -1.74 8.84 14.11
C ASP A 165 -1.53 9.43 15.51
N THR A 166 -1.02 10.66 15.53
CA THR A 166 -0.91 11.52 16.70
C THR A 166 -2.29 12.08 16.94
N LYS A 167 -3.06 11.48 17.85
CA LYS A 167 -4.10 12.27 18.50
C LYS A 167 -3.38 13.42 19.21
N LEU A 168 -3.42 14.62 18.64
CA LEU A 168 -2.94 15.85 19.28
C LEU A 168 -3.74 16.19 20.56
N ALA A 169 -4.77 15.40 20.89
CA ALA A 169 -5.53 15.50 22.12
C ALA A 169 -6.06 14.10 22.49
N CYS A 170 -5.34 13.37 23.34
CA CYS A 170 -5.80 12.28 24.21
C CYS A 170 -4.57 11.83 25.01
N GLU A 171 -4.23 12.59 26.06
CA GLU A 171 -3.59 12.02 27.26
C GLU A 171 -4.60 11.15 28.02
#